data_AF-A0A7D8D6G5-F1
#
_entry.id   AF-A0A7D8D6G5-F1
#
_cell.length_a   1.000
_cell.length_b   1.000
_cell.length_c   1.000
_cell.angle_alpha   90.00
_cell.angle_beta   90.00
_cell.angle_gamma   90.00
#
_symmetry.space_group_name_H-M   'P 1'
#
loop_
_entity.id
_entity.type
_entity.pdbx_description
1 polymer ?
#
loop_
_entity_poly.entity_id
_entity_poly.type
_entity_poly.pdbx_seq_one_letter_code
_entity_poly.pdbx_strand_id
1 'polypeptide(L)'
;MAKYRHVQTTFWSDPKVTEEMTPEDRYFYLYLMTNEHTTQIGVYQITRKQMAFELGYSIESAKALLDRFTKHHELIVYNEETREICILNWGKYNLIKGGKPIEDCIQKELKTIKDLSLVKLVLDRTKNDVLVKKISIMAGFDDTYHDTSTIRGQKEKEKEKEKEKEKDTTTSSSDESDTQVPIPYQEILEYLNEKAGKNFNHKAEAHRKLIRARWNEGYTVENFKTVINNKASQWLGKFDRDNKPLDRYLRPSTLFAQKHFDNYLNETVSKPQSNQQQYGNHIDIPGFKGNMPF
;
A
#
# COMPACT_ATOMS: atom_id res chain seq x y z
N MET A 1 3.97 -16.37 -4.89
CA MET A 1 3.87 -15.97 -3.48
C MET A 1 4.72 -14.72 -3.23
N ALA A 2 4.45 -14.01 -2.14
CA ALA A 2 5.19 -12.83 -1.75
C ALA A 2 6.66 -13.19 -1.46
N LYS A 3 7.61 -12.45 -2.05
CA LYS A 3 9.05 -12.64 -1.81
C LYS A 3 9.51 -12.16 -0.44
N TYR A 4 8.71 -11.32 0.21
CA TYR A 4 9.01 -10.69 1.48
C TYR A 4 7.74 -10.62 2.34
N ARG A 5 7.90 -10.86 3.64
CA ARG A 5 6.87 -10.77 4.67
C ARG A 5 7.30 -9.74 5.70
N HIS A 6 6.43 -8.78 6.02
CA HIS A 6 6.69 -7.84 7.10
C HIS A 6 6.07 -8.36 8.39
N VAL A 7 6.84 -8.38 9.47
CA VAL A 7 6.34 -8.58 10.83
C VAL A 7 6.37 -7.23 11.54
N GLN A 8 5.28 -6.87 12.22
CA GLN A 8 5.24 -5.61 12.97
C GLN A 8 6.24 -5.65 14.12
N THR A 9 7.02 -4.59 14.32
CA THR A 9 8.01 -4.52 15.40
C THR A 9 7.39 -4.61 16.78
N THR A 10 6.12 -4.19 16.91
CA THR A 10 5.30 -4.33 18.11
C THR A 10 5.08 -5.78 18.55
N PHE A 11 5.40 -6.76 17.70
CA PHE A 11 5.45 -8.17 18.06
C PHE A 11 6.28 -8.42 19.31
N TRP A 12 7.44 -7.77 19.42
CA TRP A 12 8.36 -7.98 20.55
C TRP A 12 7.94 -7.28 21.83
N SER A 13 7.04 -6.31 21.75
CA SER A 13 6.48 -5.60 22.90
C SER A 13 5.09 -6.11 23.30
N ASP A 14 4.57 -7.12 22.60
CA ASP A 14 3.28 -7.71 22.93
C ASP A 14 3.40 -8.45 24.28
N PRO A 15 2.54 -8.18 25.27
CA PRO A 15 2.61 -8.81 26.58
C PRO A 15 2.55 -10.34 26.51
N LYS A 16 1.75 -10.90 25.60
CA LYS A 16 1.65 -12.36 25.42
C LYS A 16 2.95 -12.95 24.92
N VAL A 17 3.61 -12.27 23.98
CA VAL A 17 4.91 -12.68 23.43
C VAL A 17 6.04 -12.52 24.45
N THR A 18 5.94 -11.51 25.32
CA THR A 18 7.00 -11.18 26.27
C THR A 18 6.92 -12.05 27.54
N GLU A 19 5.71 -12.23 28.08
CA GLU A 19 5.48 -12.82 29.40
C GLU A 19 5.08 -14.30 29.32
N GLU A 20 4.32 -14.71 28.30
CA GLU A 20 3.75 -16.06 28.22
C GLU A 20 4.50 -16.99 27.25
N MET A 21 5.28 -16.44 26.31
CA MET A 21 6.00 -17.23 25.29
C MET A 21 7.45 -17.51 25.66
N THR A 22 7.81 -18.79 25.59
CA THR A 22 9.21 -19.22 25.64
C THR A 22 9.96 -18.72 24.38
N PRO A 23 11.31 -18.65 24.41
CA PRO A 23 12.08 -18.30 23.22
C PRO A 23 11.78 -19.19 22.02
N GLU A 24 11.54 -20.48 22.28
CA GLU A 24 11.15 -21.47 21.27
C GLU A 24 9.78 -21.14 20.67
N ASP A 25 8.80 -20.77 21.50
CA ASP A 25 7.47 -20.34 21.02
C ASP A 25 7.57 -19.09 20.14
N ARG A 26 8.39 -18.11 20.51
CA ARG A 26 8.58 -16.89 19.70
C ARG A 26 9.15 -17.21 18.33
N TYR A 27 10.15 -18.09 18.28
CA TYR A 27 10.74 -18.53 17.02
C TYR A 27 9.74 -19.31 16.17
N PHE A 28 9.00 -20.24 16.79
CA PHE A 28 7.95 -20.99 16.11
C PHE A 28 6.86 -20.07 15.55
N TYR A 29 6.43 -19.06 16.32
CA TYR A 29 5.41 -18.13 15.86
C TYR A 29 5.88 -17.28 14.68
N LEU A 30 7.11 -16.75 14.74
CA LEU A 30 7.72 -16.04 13.62
C LEU A 30 7.75 -16.93 12.38
N TYR A 31 8.19 -18.17 12.52
CA TYR A 31 8.20 -19.16 11.45
C TYR A 31 6.82 -19.37 10.81
N LEU A 32 5.75 -19.51 11.61
CA LEU A 32 4.39 -19.62 11.08
C LEU A 32 3.98 -18.39 10.25
N MET A 33 4.39 -17.19 10.68
CA MET A 33 4.04 -15.96 9.98
C MET A 33 4.88 -15.71 8.71
N THR A 34 6.09 -16.26 8.63
CA THR A 34 7.08 -15.88 7.58
C THR A 34 7.55 -17.02 6.69
N ASN A 35 7.10 -18.26 6.88
CA ASN A 35 7.48 -19.37 5.99
C ASN A 35 6.98 -19.16 4.55
N GLU A 36 7.53 -19.95 3.63
CA GLU A 36 7.25 -19.84 2.20
C GLU A 36 5.81 -20.20 1.83
N HIS A 37 5.15 -21.04 2.63
CA HIS A 37 3.78 -21.50 2.38
C HIS A 37 2.74 -20.54 2.87
N THR A 38 3.08 -19.64 3.79
CA THR A 38 2.11 -18.72 4.33
C THR A 38 1.47 -17.94 3.18
N THR A 39 0.14 -17.77 3.26
CA THR A 39 -0.69 -17.09 2.26
C THR A 39 -1.07 -15.67 2.70
N GLN A 40 -1.66 -14.89 1.81
CA GLN A 40 -2.12 -13.54 2.13
C GLN A 40 -3.27 -13.56 3.14
N ILE A 41 -4.12 -14.59 3.08
CA ILE A 41 -5.22 -14.78 4.04
C ILE A 41 -4.79 -15.39 5.38
N GLY A 42 -3.60 -15.99 5.46
CA GLY A 42 -3.09 -16.62 6.69
C GLY A 42 -3.63 -18.02 6.94
N VAL A 43 -4.19 -18.66 5.91
CA VAL A 43 -4.60 -20.07 5.89
C VAL A 43 -3.84 -20.79 4.80
N TYR A 44 -3.08 -21.82 5.15
CA TYR A 44 -2.21 -22.51 4.22
C TYR A 44 -1.92 -23.94 4.65
N GLN A 45 -1.52 -24.78 3.69
CA GLN A 45 -1.20 -26.17 3.96
C GLN A 45 0.23 -26.30 4.45
N ILE A 46 0.41 -26.98 5.59
CA ILE A 46 1.73 -27.33 6.13
C ILE A 46 1.66 -28.59 7.00
N THR A 47 2.64 -29.47 6.85
CA THR A 47 2.66 -30.74 7.60
C THR A 47 3.57 -30.66 8.82
N ARG A 48 3.27 -31.42 9.88
CA ARG A 48 4.16 -31.53 11.06
C ARG A 48 5.58 -31.94 10.70
N LYS A 49 5.73 -32.85 9.73
CA LYS A 49 7.03 -33.31 9.24
C LYS A 49 7.81 -32.17 8.57
N GLN A 50 7.13 -31.31 7.84
CA GLN A 50 7.73 -30.16 7.19
C GLN A 50 8.19 -29.11 8.21
N MET A 51 7.32 -28.78 9.18
CA MET A 51 7.69 -27.88 10.28
C MET A 51 8.90 -28.40 11.06
N ALA A 52 8.90 -29.70 11.39
CA ALA A 52 10.02 -30.35 12.06
C ALA A 52 11.32 -30.24 11.24
N PHE A 53 11.27 -30.54 9.94
CA PHE A 53 12.43 -30.47 9.06
C PHE A 53 13.00 -29.04 8.92
N GLU A 54 12.14 -28.05 8.67
CA GLU A 54 12.55 -26.65 8.46
C GLU A 54 13.10 -25.99 9.73
N LEU A 55 12.57 -26.35 10.90
CA LEU A 55 13.02 -25.85 12.20
C LEU A 55 14.20 -26.65 12.77
N GLY A 56 14.55 -27.79 12.18
CA GLY A 56 15.59 -28.67 12.71
C GLY A 56 15.17 -29.42 13.99
N TYR A 57 13.87 -29.64 14.18
CA TYR A 57 13.29 -30.30 15.35
C TYR A 57 12.85 -31.73 15.06
N SER A 58 12.59 -32.48 16.13
CA SER A 58 11.91 -33.78 16.01
C SER A 58 10.42 -33.57 15.67
N ILE A 59 9.80 -34.60 15.09
CA ILE A 59 8.36 -34.55 14.75
C ILE A 59 7.51 -34.38 16.01
N GLU A 60 7.94 -34.99 17.12
CA GLU A 60 7.30 -34.90 18.44
C GLU A 60 7.38 -33.47 18.99
N SER A 61 8.53 -32.81 18.82
CA SER A 61 8.75 -31.44 19.28
C SER A 61 7.87 -30.46 18.46
N ALA A 62 7.85 -30.61 17.14
CA ALA A 62 6.97 -29.83 16.27
C ALA A 62 5.48 -30.06 16.60
N LYS A 63 5.09 -31.30 16.90
CA LYS A 63 3.74 -31.62 17.35
C LYS A 63 3.41 -30.94 18.69
N ALA A 64 4.33 -31.00 19.66
CA ALA A 64 4.14 -30.38 20.97
C ALA A 64 4.00 -28.85 20.86
N LEU A 65 4.80 -28.20 20.00
CA LEU A 65 4.66 -26.77 19.71
C LEU A 65 3.31 -26.47 19.06
N LEU A 66 2.90 -27.25 18.07
CA LEU A 66 1.61 -27.07 17.40
C LEU A 66 0.42 -27.23 18.38
N ASP A 67 0.47 -28.27 19.22
CA ASP A 67 -0.51 -28.51 20.28
C ASP A 67 -0.57 -27.34 21.27
N ARG A 68 0.59 -26.81 21.68
CA ARG A 68 0.68 -25.66 22.58
C ARG A 68 0.09 -24.38 21.96
N PHE A 69 0.38 -24.11 20.70
CA PHE A 69 -0.16 -22.96 20.00
C PHE A 69 -1.67 -23.05 19.75
N THR A 70 -2.19 -24.27 19.61
CA THR A 70 -3.62 -24.54 19.44
C THR A 70 -4.38 -24.45 20.76
N LYS A 71 -3.84 -25.05 21.84
CA LYS A 71 -4.58 -25.25 23.11
C LYS A 71 -4.24 -24.24 24.20
N HIS A 72 -2.97 -23.85 24.32
CA HIS A 72 -2.51 -22.96 25.40
C HIS A 72 -2.52 -21.50 24.94
N HIS A 73 -1.88 -21.21 23.80
CA HIS A 73 -1.81 -19.85 23.29
C HIS A 73 -3.07 -19.44 22.53
N GLU A 74 -3.83 -20.41 22.00
CA GLU A 74 -5.05 -20.18 21.20
C GLU A 74 -4.82 -19.17 20.06
N LEU A 75 -3.66 -19.26 19.42
CA LEU A 75 -3.24 -18.38 18.33
C LEU A 75 -3.39 -19.02 16.96
N ILE A 76 -3.59 -20.33 16.90
CA ILE A 76 -3.76 -21.06 15.65
C ILE A 76 -4.88 -22.08 15.75
N VAL A 77 -5.41 -22.47 14.59
CA VAL A 77 -6.23 -23.67 14.43
C VAL A 77 -5.56 -24.55 13.38
N TYR A 78 -5.38 -25.82 13.68
CA TYR A 78 -4.81 -26.79 12.75
C TYR A 78 -5.84 -27.88 12.42
N ASN A 79 -6.09 -28.07 11.13
CA ASN A 79 -6.92 -29.16 10.64
C ASN A 79 -6.01 -30.34 10.24
N GLU A 80 -6.11 -31.45 10.98
CA GLU A 80 -5.30 -32.66 10.75
C GLU A 80 -5.62 -33.35 9.41
N GLU A 81 -6.87 -33.28 8.95
CA GLU A 81 -7.32 -33.96 7.74
C GLU A 81 -6.82 -33.25 6.48
N THR A 82 -6.99 -31.93 6.43
CA THR A 82 -6.53 -31.13 5.29
C THR A 82 -5.05 -30.76 5.39
N ARG A 83 -4.47 -30.87 6.60
CA ARG A 83 -3.13 -30.42 6.98
C ARG A 83 -2.96 -28.92 6.78
N GLU A 84 -4.03 -28.17 7.06
CA GLU A 84 -4.06 -26.72 6.93
C GLU A 84 -3.97 -26.07 8.30
N ILE A 85 -3.19 -25.01 8.37
CA ILE A 85 -3.07 -24.15 9.55
C ILE A 85 -3.75 -22.82 9.26
N CYS A 86 -4.43 -22.29 10.27
CA CYS A 86 -5.01 -20.96 10.29
C CYS A 86 -4.37 -20.17 11.43
N ILE A 87 -3.79 -19.02 11.12
CA ILE A 87 -3.29 -18.09 12.13
C ILE A 87 -4.43 -17.18 12.55
N LEU A 88 -4.84 -17.29 13.82
CA LEU A 88 -5.87 -16.46 14.38
C LEU A 88 -5.40 -15.00 14.46
N ASN A 89 -6.35 -14.07 14.34
CA ASN A 89 -6.08 -12.63 14.28
C ASN A 89 -5.20 -12.18 13.09
N TRP A 90 -4.91 -13.05 12.11
CA TRP A 90 -4.12 -12.69 10.94
C TRP A 90 -4.71 -11.47 10.22
N GLY A 91 -6.02 -11.48 9.99
CA GLY A 91 -6.72 -10.41 9.28
C GLY A 91 -6.67 -9.05 9.98
N LYS A 92 -6.66 -9.01 11.33
CA LYS A 92 -6.52 -7.78 12.12
C LYS A 92 -5.25 -7.01 11.78
N TYR A 93 -4.14 -7.71 11.54
CA TYR A 93 -2.82 -7.11 11.34
C TYR A 93 -2.40 -7.06 9.86
N ASN A 94 -2.83 -8.03 9.05
CA ASN A 94 -2.35 -8.20 7.67
C ASN A 94 -3.38 -7.78 6.60
N LEU A 95 -4.68 -7.71 6.93
CA LEU A 95 -5.75 -7.32 6.00
C LEU A 95 -6.29 -5.90 6.28
N ILE A 96 -5.40 -4.99 6.68
CA ILE A 96 -5.76 -3.60 7.00
C ILE A 96 -6.11 -2.81 5.73
N LYS A 97 -5.33 -3.00 4.67
CA LYS A 97 -5.51 -2.32 3.38
C LYS A 97 -5.77 -3.36 2.29
N GLY A 98 -6.85 -3.15 1.54
CA GLY A 98 -7.17 -3.94 0.36
C GLY A 98 -6.49 -3.40 -0.89
N GLY A 99 -6.95 -3.91 -2.03
CA GLY A 99 -6.47 -3.52 -3.36
C GLY A 99 -6.46 -4.71 -4.30
N LYS A 100 -6.62 -4.45 -5.60
CA LYS A 100 -6.70 -5.49 -6.63
C LYS A 100 -5.59 -6.56 -6.52
N PRO A 101 -4.30 -6.21 -6.33
CA PRO A 101 -3.26 -7.24 -6.23
C PRO A 101 -3.42 -8.19 -5.04
N ILE A 102 -3.90 -7.68 -3.90
CA ILE A 102 -4.12 -8.46 -2.67
C ILE A 102 -5.38 -9.31 -2.85
N GLU A 103 -6.47 -8.71 -3.34
CA GLU A 103 -7.74 -9.38 -3.61
C GLU A 103 -7.57 -10.52 -4.62
N ASP A 104 -6.85 -10.29 -5.73
CA ASP A 104 -6.56 -11.31 -6.75
C ASP A 104 -5.70 -12.47 -6.19
N CYS A 105 -4.78 -12.17 -5.27
CA CYS A 105 -3.98 -13.19 -4.59
C CYS A 105 -4.85 -14.04 -3.68
N ILE A 106 -5.67 -13.39 -2.84
CA ILE A 106 -6.62 -14.07 -1.95
C ILE A 106 -7.60 -14.93 -2.75
N GLN A 107 -8.14 -14.43 -3.86
CA GLN A 107 -9.05 -15.20 -4.71
C GLN A 107 -8.42 -16.48 -5.26
N LYS A 108 -7.13 -16.46 -5.58
CA LYS A 108 -6.39 -17.66 -5.99
C LYS A 108 -6.16 -18.62 -4.82
N GLU A 109 -5.80 -18.08 -3.66
CA GLU A 109 -5.56 -18.85 -2.44
C GLU A 109 -6.84 -19.56 -1.97
N LEU A 110 -7.99 -18.88 -1.98
CA LEU A 110 -9.29 -19.46 -1.61
C LEU A 110 -9.65 -20.72 -2.42
N LYS A 111 -9.30 -20.77 -3.70
CA LYS A 111 -9.54 -21.94 -4.56
C LYS A 111 -8.68 -23.15 -4.19
N THR A 112 -7.55 -22.91 -3.50
CA THR A 112 -6.62 -23.97 -3.09
C THR A 112 -6.91 -24.50 -1.68
N ILE A 113 -7.60 -23.70 -0.87
CA ILE A 113 -7.96 -24.07 0.50
C ILE A 113 -9.07 -25.11 0.47
N LYS A 114 -8.89 -26.19 1.24
CA LYS A 114 -9.86 -27.29 1.36
C LYS A 114 -10.86 -27.02 2.48
N ASP A 115 -10.39 -26.55 3.63
CA ASP A 115 -11.25 -26.20 4.76
C ASP A 115 -11.59 -24.71 4.78
N LEU A 116 -12.73 -24.39 4.18
CA LEU A 116 -13.30 -23.04 4.16
C LEU A 116 -13.68 -22.54 5.56
N SER A 117 -13.88 -23.41 6.55
CA SER A 117 -14.23 -23.02 7.92
C SER A 117 -13.10 -22.19 8.55
N LEU A 118 -11.85 -22.52 8.22
CA LEU A 118 -10.66 -21.79 8.68
C LEU A 118 -10.63 -20.36 8.14
N VAL A 119 -11.08 -20.16 6.91
CA VAL A 119 -11.18 -18.83 6.30
C VAL A 119 -12.18 -17.97 7.05
N LYS A 120 -13.34 -18.53 7.39
CA LYS A 120 -14.36 -17.82 8.16
C LYS A 120 -13.83 -17.29 9.48
N LEU A 121 -13.04 -18.10 10.21
CA LEU A 121 -12.41 -17.68 11.48
C LEU A 121 -11.46 -16.48 11.32
N VAL A 122 -10.74 -16.38 10.19
CA VAL A 122 -9.90 -15.22 9.91
C VAL A 122 -10.75 -13.99 9.63
N LEU A 123 -11.81 -14.15 8.85
CA LEU A 123 -12.70 -13.07 8.44
C LEU A 123 -13.44 -12.46 9.64
N ASP A 124 -13.93 -13.29 10.57
CA ASP A 124 -14.61 -12.84 11.80
C ASP A 124 -13.72 -11.95 12.68
N ARG A 125 -12.39 -12.11 12.58
CA ARG A 125 -11.41 -11.33 13.36
C ARG A 125 -10.73 -10.23 12.54
N THR A 126 -11.28 -9.87 11.39
CA THR A 126 -10.77 -8.82 10.51
C THR A 126 -11.55 -7.52 10.71
N LYS A 127 -10.83 -6.40 10.90
CA LYS A 127 -11.47 -5.08 11.14
C LYS A 127 -12.06 -4.42 9.89
N ASN A 128 -11.69 -4.88 8.69
CA ASN A 128 -12.05 -4.24 7.44
C ASN A 128 -13.29 -4.90 6.81
N ASP A 129 -14.48 -4.40 7.15
CA ASP A 129 -15.75 -4.98 6.73
C ASP A 129 -15.92 -5.06 5.20
N VAL A 130 -15.38 -4.08 4.47
CA VAL A 130 -15.45 -4.04 3.00
C VAL A 130 -14.65 -5.19 2.39
N LEU A 131 -13.44 -5.42 2.89
CA LEU A 131 -12.62 -6.55 2.47
C LEU A 131 -13.26 -7.87 2.87
N VAL A 132 -13.79 -7.97 4.10
CA VAL A 132 -14.44 -9.18 4.59
C VAL A 132 -15.62 -9.56 3.72
N LYS A 133 -16.50 -8.62 3.36
CA LYS A 133 -17.63 -8.87 2.46
C LYS A 133 -17.16 -9.37 1.10
N LYS A 134 -16.16 -8.73 0.50
CA LYS A 134 -15.59 -9.19 -0.79
C LYS A 134 -15.04 -10.60 -0.71
N ILE A 135 -14.25 -10.91 0.32
CA ILE A 135 -13.64 -12.23 0.49
C ILE A 135 -14.74 -13.27 0.77
N SER A 136 -15.78 -12.91 1.53
CA SER A 136 -16.92 -13.80 1.82
C SER A 136 -17.69 -14.17 0.57
N ILE A 137 -17.93 -13.19 -0.31
CA ILE A 137 -18.54 -13.42 -1.63
C ILE A 137 -17.62 -14.31 -2.49
N MET A 138 -16.31 -14.03 -2.53
CA MET A 138 -15.35 -14.82 -3.30
C MET A 138 -15.24 -16.28 -2.81
N ALA A 139 -15.38 -16.50 -1.51
CA ALA A 139 -15.34 -17.81 -0.88
C ALA A 139 -16.68 -18.57 -0.99
N GLY A 140 -17.74 -17.92 -1.51
CA GLY A 140 -19.06 -18.53 -1.67
C GLY A 140 -19.84 -18.66 -0.36
N PHE A 141 -19.51 -17.87 0.67
CA PHE A 141 -20.28 -17.86 1.92
C PHE A 141 -21.57 -17.05 1.83
N ASP A 142 -21.60 -16.05 0.94
CA ASP A 142 -22.76 -15.21 0.68
C ASP A 142 -23.22 -15.42 -0.76
N ASP A 143 -24.44 -15.94 -0.93
CA ASP A 143 -25.04 -16.31 -2.21
C ASP A 143 -25.68 -15.12 -2.94
N THR A 144 -25.23 -13.89 -2.63
CA THR A 144 -25.79 -12.69 -3.27
C THR A 144 -25.22 -12.57 -4.67
N TYR A 145 -25.93 -13.19 -5.60
CA TYR A 145 -25.71 -13.20 -7.04
C TYR A 145 -25.53 -11.76 -7.57
N HIS A 146 -24.29 -11.32 -7.75
CA HIS A 146 -23.97 -10.23 -8.68
C HIS A 146 -22.69 -10.58 -9.44
N ASP A 147 -22.90 -11.31 -10.54
CA ASP A 147 -22.37 -11.01 -11.86
C ASP A 147 -21.12 -10.11 -11.87
N THR A 148 -19.94 -10.71 -11.64
CA THR A 148 -18.68 -10.14 -12.11
C THR A 148 -18.63 -10.25 -13.64
N SER A 149 -19.46 -9.46 -14.30
CA SER A 149 -19.23 -9.09 -15.68
C SER A 149 -17.91 -8.33 -15.74
N THR A 150 -16.97 -8.88 -16.48
CA THR A 150 -15.68 -8.27 -16.83
C THR A 150 -15.86 -6.85 -17.38
N ILE A 151 -15.71 -5.84 -16.54
CA ILE A 151 -15.71 -4.43 -16.95
C ILE A 151 -14.31 -4.08 -17.50
N ARG A 152 -14.08 -4.47 -18.75
CA ARG A 152 -13.04 -3.90 -19.63
C ARG A 152 -13.54 -2.59 -20.30
N GLY A 153 -14.75 -2.11 -19.97
CA GLY A 153 -15.44 -1.04 -20.71
C GLY A 153 -16.16 0.05 -19.90
N GLN A 154 -15.99 0.19 -18.58
CA GLN A 154 -16.59 1.30 -17.80
C GLN A 154 -15.54 2.04 -16.97
N LYS A 155 -14.51 2.57 -17.64
CA LYS A 155 -14.02 3.90 -17.29
C LYS A 155 -15.04 4.88 -17.88
N GLU A 156 -16.00 5.36 -17.08
CA GLU A 156 -16.54 6.74 -17.17
C GLU A 156 -17.85 7.01 -16.40
N LYS A 157 -18.61 6.02 -15.90
CA LYS A 157 -19.97 6.31 -15.36
C LYS A 157 -20.27 6.02 -13.88
N GLU A 158 -19.38 5.43 -13.07
CA GLU A 158 -19.68 5.14 -11.65
C GLU A 158 -19.19 6.19 -10.63
N LYS A 159 -18.72 7.36 -11.09
CA LYS A 159 -18.20 8.43 -10.21
C LYS A 159 -19.26 9.29 -9.51
N GLU A 160 -20.56 9.01 -9.67
CA GLU A 160 -21.63 9.94 -9.25
C GLU A 160 -22.65 9.45 -8.21
N LYS A 161 -22.61 8.22 -7.68
CA LYS A 161 -23.72 7.72 -6.83
C LYS A 161 -23.45 7.28 -5.37
N GLU A 162 -22.26 7.47 -4.80
CA GLU A 162 -22.02 7.23 -3.36
C GLU A 162 -21.71 8.52 -2.58
N LYS A 163 -22.49 9.57 -2.82
CA LYS A 163 -22.59 10.74 -1.93
C LYS A 163 -24.01 10.80 -1.36
N GLU A 164 -24.34 9.94 -0.41
CA GLU A 164 -25.45 10.18 0.54
C GLU A 164 -25.49 9.06 1.59
N LYS A 165 -24.71 9.23 2.66
CA LYS A 165 -25.01 8.87 4.05
C LYS A 165 -23.72 8.96 4.87
N GLU A 166 -23.54 10.09 5.53
CA GLU A 166 -23.10 10.22 6.93
C GLU A 166 -22.83 11.70 7.21
N LYS A 167 -23.92 12.40 7.54
CA LYS A 167 -23.89 13.56 8.44
C LYS A 167 -24.65 13.11 9.68
N ASP A 168 -23.93 12.96 10.79
CA ASP A 168 -24.24 13.56 12.08
C ASP A 168 -23.48 12.80 13.16
N THR A 169 -22.49 13.46 13.76
CA THR A 169 -22.41 13.67 15.22
C THR A 169 -21.31 14.69 15.48
N THR A 170 -21.68 15.79 16.10
CA THR A 170 -20.78 16.85 16.56
C THR A 170 -20.65 16.74 18.09
N THR A 171 -19.43 16.98 18.58
CA THR A 171 -19.05 17.60 19.88
C THR A 171 -18.59 16.70 21.03
N SER A 172 -17.35 17.00 21.48
CA SER A 172 -16.72 16.90 22.84
C SER A 172 -16.56 15.50 23.45
N SER A 173 -15.43 15.07 24.04
CA SER A 173 -14.23 15.63 24.70
C SER A 173 -13.18 14.48 24.73
N SER A 174 -11.85 14.59 24.89
CA SER A 174 -11.01 15.30 25.88
C SER A 174 -9.51 15.17 25.49
N ASP A 175 -8.75 16.25 25.70
CA ASP A 175 -7.31 16.41 26.05
C ASP A 175 -6.24 15.42 25.55
N GLU A 176 -5.30 15.88 24.70
CA GLU A 176 -3.99 16.40 25.13
C GLU A 176 -3.16 16.97 23.94
N SER A 177 -2.24 17.85 24.29
CA SER A 177 -1.51 18.85 23.52
C SER A 177 -0.60 18.38 22.37
N ASP A 178 -0.73 19.01 21.19
CA ASP A 178 0.39 19.63 20.48
C ASP A 178 -0.13 20.65 19.44
N THR A 179 0.51 21.81 19.36
CA THR A 179 0.12 22.97 18.55
C THR A 179 0.26 22.69 17.04
N GLN A 180 -0.74 22.05 16.45
CA GLN A 180 -0.80 21.83 14.99
C GLN A 180 -1.23 23.12 14.31
N VAL A 181 -0.27 23.86 13.73
CA VAL A 181 -0.54 24.94 12.79
C VAL A 181 -1.49 24.40 11.71
N PRO A 182 -2.67 25.00 11.51
CA PRO A 182 -3.64 24.49 10.55
C PRO A 182 -3.03 24.50 9.15
N ILE A 183 -3.00 23.33 8.51
CA ILE A 183 -2.40 23.14 7.18
C ILE A 183 -3.11 24.08 6.18
N PRO A 184 -2.39 25.00 5.51
CA PRO A 184 -2.98 26.02 4.64
C PRO A 184 -3.32 25.45 3.25
N TYR A 185 -4.29 24.53 3.21
CA TYR A 185 -4.75 23.89 1.96
C TYR A 185 -5.30 24.88 0.95
N GLN A 186 -5.98 25.92 1.43
CA GLN A 186 -6.60 26.94 0.60
C GLN A 186 -5.53 27.76 -0.12
N GLU A 187 -4.53 28.26 0.60
CA GLU A 187 -3.46 29.09 0.03
C GLU A 187 -2.67 28.36 -1.07
N ILE A 188 -2.31 27.09 -0.84
CA ILE A 188 -1.52 26.30 -1.81
C ILE A 188 -2.30 26.06 -3.11
N LEU A 189 -3.62 25.80 -3.00
CA LEU A 189 -4.44 25.48 -4.17
C LEU A 189 -4.94 26.73 -4.89
N GLU A 190 -5.21 27.82 -4.18
CA GLU A 190 -5.48 29.14 -4.79
C GLU A 190 -4.27 29.58 -5.61
N TYR A 191 -3.05 29.40 -5.10
CA TYR A 191 -1.84 29.74 -5.85
C TYR A 191 -1.67 28.90 -7.13
N LEU A 192 -1.95 27.60 -7.06
CA LEU A 192 -1.94 26.73 -8.24
C LEU A 192 -2.99 27.16 -9.27
N ASN A 193 -4.18 27.51 -8.79
CA ASN A 193 -5.31 27.94 -9.62
C ASN A 193 -4.97 29.23 -10.38
N GLU A 194 -4.40 30.21 -9.67
CA GLU A 194 -3.93 31.48 -10.24
C GLU A 194 -2.85 31.24 -11.31
N LYS A 195 -1.84 30.41 -11.02
CA LYS A 195 -0.73 30.16 -11.95
C LYS A 195 -1.07 29.28 -13.15
N ALA A 196 -1.98 28.32 -12.98
CA ALA A 196 -2.36 27.40 -14.04
C ALA A 196 -3.60 27.82 -14.84
N GLY A 197 -4.31 28.89 -14.42
CA GLY A 197 -5.59 29.28 -15.00
C GLY A 197 -6.68 28.22 -14.80
N LYS A 198 -6.67 27.53 -13.65
CA LYS A 198 -7.56 26.40 -13.34
C LYS A 198 -8.31 26.63 -12.04
N ASN A 199 -9.35 25.84 -11.79
CA ASN A 199 -10.19 25.94 -10.59
C ASN A 199 -10.24 24.60 -9.83
N PHE A 200 -9.13 24.20 -9.23
CA PHE A 200 -9.07 23.06 -8.32
C PHE A 200 -9.71 23.38 -6.97
N ASN A 201 -10.60 22.51 -6.51
CA ASN A 201 -11.35 22.70 -5.26
C ASN A 201 -10.48 22.36 -4.04
N HIS A 202 -10.20 23.35 -3.19
CA HIS A 202 -9.44 23.17 -1.94
C HIS A 202 -10.10 22.25 -0.90
N LYS A 203 -11.43 22.05 -0.99
CA LYS A 203 -12.19 21.12 -0.15
C LYS A 203 -12.14 19.68 -0.65
N ALA A 204 -11.63 19.43 -1.86
CA ALA A 204 -11.54 18.07 -2.40
C ALA A 204 -10.50 17.25 -1.62
N GLU A 205 -10.94 16.15 -1.00
CA GLU A 205 -10.08 15.33 -0.15
C GLU A 205 -8.89 14.72 -0.93
N ALA A 206 -9.06 14.47 -2.23
CA ALA A 206 -7.97 14.02 -3.09
C ALA A 206 -6.80 15.04 -3.14
N HIS A 207 -7.09 16.34 -3.16
CA HIS A 207 -6.07 17.39 -3.18
C HIS A 207 -5.48 17.62 -1.79
N ARG A 208 -6.35 17.63 -0.76
CA ARG A 208 -5.92 17.74 0.65
C ARG A 208 -5.00 16.60 1.06
N LYS A 209 -5.29 15.36 0.64
CA LYS A 209 -4.45 14.19 0.93
C LYS A 209 -3.03 14.34 0.38
N LEU A 210 -2.88 14.88 -0.83
CA LEU A 210 -1.57 15.10 -1.45
C LEU A 210 -0.78 16.19 -0.74
N ILE A 211 -1.44 17.28 -0.35
CA ILE A 211 -0.82 18.38 0.38
C ILE A 211 -0.45 17.94 1.80
N ARG A 212 -1.36 17.27 2.52
CA ARG A 212 -1.14 16.76 3.88
C ARG A 212 0.03 15.79 3.94
N ALA A 213 0.14 14.90 2.95
CA ALA A 213 1.24 13.96 2.89
C ALA A 213 2.60 14.69 2.82
N ARG A 214 2.68 15.80 2.08
CA ARG A 214 3.93 16.56 1.84
C ARG A 214 4.20 17.50 3.00
N TRP A 215 3.15 18.03 3.60
CA TRP A 215 3.23 18.77 4.86
C TRP A 215 3.81 17.91 5.99
N ASN A 216 3.34 16.67 6.13
CA ASN A 216 3.84 15.72 7.12
C ASN A 216 5.27 15.23 6.83
N GLU A 217 5.75 15.37 5.58
CA GLU A 217 7.15 15.14 5.19
C GLU A 217 8.05 16.34 5.56
N GLY A 218 7.49 17.44 6.06
CA GLY A 218 8.23 18.63 6.51
C GLY A 218 8.28 19.79 5.52
N TYR A 219 7.52 19.72 4.42
CA TYR A 219 7.52 20.78 3.40
C TYR A 219 6.65 21.98 3.79
N THR A 220 7.20 23.20 3.65
CA THR A 220 6.50 24.46 3.90
C THR A 220 5.70 24.94 2.68
N VAL A 221 4.83 25.94 2.88
CA VAL A 221 4.05 26.58 1.81
C VAL A 221 4.93 27.09 0.67
N GLU A 222 6.10 27.65 0.99
CA GLU A 222 7.07 28.17 0.02
C GLU A 222 7.58 27.06 -0.90
N ASN A 223 7.76 25.84 -0.40
CA ASN A 223 8.17 24.70 -1.20
C ASN A 223 7.07 24.32 -2.21
N PHE A 224 5.81 24.32 -1.80
CA PHE A 224 4.69 24.11 -2.72
C PHE A 224 4.62 25.20 -3.79
N LYS A 225 4.76 26.48 -3.41
CA LYS A 225 4.79 27.61 -4.35
C LYS A 225 5.94 27.50 -5.34
N THR A 226 7.12 27.07 -4.89
CA THR A 226 8.31 26.86 -5.74
C THR A 226 8.07 25.78 -6.77
N VAL A 227 7.55 24.61 -6.38
CA VAL A 227 7.19 23.52 -7.30
C VAL A 227 6.18 23.99 -8.36
N ILE A 228 5.17 24.76 -7.94
CA ILE A 228 4.16 25.33 -8.85
C ILE A 228 4.83 26.27 -9.85
N ASN A 229 5.70 27.18 -9.41
CA ASN A 229 6.38 28.13 -10.29
C ASN A 229 7.32 27.45 -11.30
N ASN A 230 8.09 26.47 -10.84
CA ASN A 230 9.02 25.72 -11.68
C ASN A 230 8.27 25.02 -12.82
N LYS A 231 7.20 24.30 -12.48
CA LYS A 231 6.42 23.56 -13.49
C LYS A 231 5.50 24.44 -14.32
N ALA A 232 4.92 25.49 -13.75
CA ALA A 232 4.15 26.46 -14.53
C ALA A 232 5.03 27.08 -15.63
N SER A 233 6.27 27.45 -15.31
CA SER A 233 7.21 28.01 -16.30
C SER A 233 7.59 27.02 -17.41
N GLN A 234 7.67 25.72 -17.09
CA GLN A 234 8.02 24.68 -18.05
C GLN A 234 6.86 24.20 -18.91
N TRP A 235 5.64 24.21 -18.38
CA TRP A 235 4.49 23.52 -18.99
C TRP A 235 3.39 24.47 -19.48
N LEU A 236 3.25 25.65 -18.88
CA LEU A 236 2.23 26.61 -19.28
C LEU A 236 2.53 27.13 -20.69
N GLY A 237 1.60 26.92 -21.62
CA GLY A 237 1.74 27.35 -23.02
C GLY A 237 2.78 26.60 -23.85
N LYS A 238 3.34 25.49 -23.33
CA LYS A 238 4.29 24.63 -24.06
C LYS A 238 3.60 23.38 -24.59
N PHE A 239 4.11 22.85 -25.71
CA PHE A 239 3.62 21.61 -26.33
C PHE A 239 4.71 20.54 -26.29
N ASP A 240 4.29 19.30 -26.12
CA ASP A 240 5.15 18.12 -26.20
C ASP A 240 5.52 17.80 -27.66
N ARG A 241 6.40 16.81 -27.86
CA ARG A 241 6.81 16.29 -29.19
C ARG A 241 5.62 15.84 -30.05
N ASP A 242 4.54 15.40 -29.42
CA ASP A 242 3.27 15.03 -30.06
C ASP A 242 2.31 16.21 -30.28
N ASN A 243 2.79 17.46 -30.14
CA ASN A 243 2.00 18.69 -30.23
C ASN A 243 0.84 18.78 -29.21
N LYS A 244 0.99 18.13 -28.05
CA LYS A 244 0.01 18.13 -26.96
C LYS A 244 0.37 19.19 -25.93
N PRO A 245 -0.57 20.04 -25.46
CA PRO A 245 -0.25 21.05 -24.48
C PRO A 245 0.14 20.41 -23.13
N LEU A 246 1.24 20.87 -22.56
CA LEU A 246 1.83 20.39 -21.31
C LEU A 246 1.10 20.92 -20.07
N ASP A 247 0.29 21.97 -20.23
CA ASP A 247 -0.60 22.53 -19.21
C ASP A 247 -1.50 21.49 -18.53
N ARG A 248 -1.84 20.38 -19.20
CA ARG A 248 -2.59 19.23 -18.66
C ARG A 248 -1.94 18.64 -17.41
N TYR A 249 -0.62 18.78 -17.27
CA TYR A 249 0.16 18.27 -16.15
C TYR A 249 0.22 19.23 -14.95
N LEU A 250 -0.20 20.49 -15.11
CA LEU A 250 -0.38 21.45 -14.01
C LEU A 250 -1.64 21.11 -13.22
N ARG A 251 -1.53 20.12 -12.33
CA ARG A 251 -2.60 19.66 -11.43
C ARG A 251 -2.02 19.10 -10.13
N PRO A 252 -2.78 19.11 -9.01
CA PRO A 252 -2.27 18.67 -7.72
C PRO A 252 -1.68 17.25 -7.74
N SER A 253 -2.32 16.32 -8.46
CA SER A 253 -1.87 14.92 -8.52
C SER A 253 -0.55 14.70 -9.25
N THR A 254 -0.14 15.62 -10.11
CA THR A 254 1.14 15.55 -10.81
C THR A 254 2.20 16.31 -10.02
N LEU A 255 1.89 17.54 -9.61
CA LEU A 255 2.85 18.41 -8.91
C LEU A 255 3.20 17.91 -7.52
N PHE A 256 2.22 17.33 -6.80
CA PHE A 256 2.37 16.88 -5.42
C PHE A 256 2.48 15.35 -5.34
N ALA A 257 2.94 14.68 -6.39
CA ALA A 257 3.22 13.25 -6.37
C ALA A 257 4.51 12.96 -5.59
N GLN A 258 4.47 11.96 -4.70
CA GLN A 258 5.59 11.60 -3.81
C GLN A 258 6.90 11.34 -4.58
N LYS A 259 6.79 10.74 -5.77
CA LYS A 259 7.95 10.36 -6.59
C LYS A 259 8.65 11.54 -7.27
N HIS A 260 8.02 12.71 -7.34
CA HIS A 260 8.50 13.81 -8.16
C HIS A 260 8.58 15.15 -7.43
N PHE A 261 7.99 15.26 -6.23
CA PHE A 261 7.93 16.51 -5.49
C PHE A 261 9.33 17.10 -5.22
N ASP A 262 10.24 16.32 -4.64
CA ASP A 262 11.62 16.73 -4.37
C ASP A 262 12.37 17.14 -5.64
N ASN A 263 12.18 16.38 -6.71
CA ASN A 263 12.81 16.69 -7.99
C ASN A 263 12.30 18.04 -8.51
N TYR A 264 10.99 18.28 -8.48
CA TYR A 264 10.40 19.52 -8.95
C TYR A 264 10.76 20.72 -8.07
N LEU A 265 11.00 20.50 -6.78
CA LEU A 265 11.45 21.52 -5.84
C LEU A 265 12.88 21.96 -6.14
N ASN A 266 13.76 21.00 -6.43
CA ASN A 266 15.20 21.22 -6.67
C ASN A 266 15.55 21.52 -8.14
N GLU A 267 14.59 21.47 -9.05
CA GLU A 267 14.81 21.84 -10.45
C GLU A 267 15.09 23.35 -10.58
N THR A 268 16.33 23.71 -10.90
CA THR A 268 16.70 25.10 -11.20
C THR A 268 16.06 25.54 -12.50
N VAL A 269 15.17 26.52 -12.45
CA VAL A 269 14.71 27.23 -13.65
C VAL A 269 15.90 28.02 -14.17
N SER A 270 16.52 27.56 -15.25
CA SER A 270 17.61 28.29 -15.90
C SER A 270 17.13 29.70 -16.25
N LYS A 271 17.65 30.73 -15.56
CA LYS A 271 17.68 32.08 -16.10
C LYS A 271 18.41 32.01 -17.45
N PRO A 272 18.00 32.81 -18.46
CA PRO A 272 18.66 32.79 -19.76
C PRO A 272 20.07 33.39 -19.60
N GLN A 273 21.07 32.53 -19.48
CA GLN A 273 22.46 32.90 -19.72
C GLN A 273 22.88 32.35 -21.08
N SER A 274 23.11 33.30 -21.98
CA SER A 274 24.04 33.23 -23.08
C SER A 274 25.32 32.46 -22.68
N ASN A 275 25.61 31.35 -23.36
CA ASN A 275 26.87 31.19 -24.09
C ASN A 275 27.00 29.82 -24.78
N GLN A 276 27.26 29.93 -26.08
CA GLN A 276 28.37 29.30 -26.80
C GLN A 276 28.56 27.78 -26.67
N GLN A 277 28.28 27.13 -27.81
CA GLN A 277 28.89 25.92 -28.34
C GLN A 277 30.27 25.58 -27.74
N GLN A 278 30.39 24.38 -27.18
CA GLN A 278 31.61 23.58 -27.27
C GLN A 278 31.22 22.10 -27.44
N TYR A 279 31.28 21.63 -28.69
CA TYR A 279 31.38 20.21 -29.00
C TYR A 279 32.82 19.78 -28.69
N GLY A 280 32.99 18.97 -27.65
CA GLY A 280 34.22 18.24 -27.36
C GLY A 280 34.00 16.75 -27.60
N ASN A 281 34.18 16.30 -28.84
CA ASN A 281 34.33 14.89 -29.17
C ASN A 281 35.71 14.41 -28.69
N HIS A 282 35.77 13.60 -27.62
CA HIS A 282 36.87 12.65 -27.46
C HIS A 282 36.50 11.54 -26.47
N ILE A 283 36.33 10.32 -26.98
CA ILE A 283 36.48 9.09 -26.19
C ILE A 283 37.38 8.17 -27.02
N ASP A 284 38.59 7.93 -26.54
CA ASP A 284 39.55 6.98 -27.11
C ASP A 284 39.21 5.56 -26.65
N ILE A 285 38.99 4.64 -27.60
CA ILE A 285 38.87 3.20 -27.33
C ILE A 285 40.01 2.50 -28.08
N PRO A 286 40.95 1.82 -27.38
CA PRO A 286 42.06 1.14 -28.04
C PRO A 286 41.56 -0.08 -28.82
N GLY A 287 41.76 -0.05 -30.15
CA GLY A 287 41.60 -1.22 -31.02
C GLY A 287 40.50 -1.15 -32.09
N PHE A 288 39.72 -0.07 -32.18
CA PHE A 288 38.65 0.05 -33.18
C PHE A 288 38.83 1.31 -34.04
N LYS A 289 39.18 1.14 -35.33
CA LYS A 289 39.21 2.22 -36.32
C LYS A 289 38.20 1.94 -37.42
N GLY A 290 36.98 2.46 -37.25
CA GLY A 290 35.96 2.47 -38.29
C GLY A 290 34.74 3.28 -37.87
N ASN A 291 34.28 4.20 -38.73
CA ASN A 291 33.00 4.88 -38.59
C ASN A 291 31.89 3.95 -39.11
N MET A 292 30.87 3.65 -38.31
CA MET A 292 29.62 3.07 -38.82
C MET A 292 28.72 4.20 -39.38
N PRO A 293 28.10 4.00 -40.55
CA PRO A 293 27.08 4.90 -41.04
C PRO A 293 25.72 4.57 -40.37
N PHE A 294 25.04 5.65 -39.98
CA PHE A 294 23.70 5.78 -39.38
C PHE A 294 23.59 5.62 -37.86
#